data_AF-A0AAJ1V2F5-F1
#
_entry.id   AF-A0AAJ1V2F5-F1
#
_cell.length_a   1.000
_cell.length_b   1.000
_cell.length_c   1.000
_cell.angle_alpha   90.00
_cell.angle_beta   90.00
_cell.angle_gamma   90.00
#
_symmetry.space_group_name_H-M   'P 1'
#
loop_
_entity.id
_entity.type
_entity.pdbx_description
1 polymer ?
#
loop_
_entity_poly.entity_id
_entity_poly.type
_entity_poly.pdbx_seq_one_letter_code
_entity_poly.pdbx_strand_id
1 'polypeptide(L)'
;MKFTKKYQSIILCSGAALALAMAPLAQTTPTILAQDKSTVEDHDHDHDHDHDHDHDHDHEGHDHDHDHEVAGEQIVVGITEDGYTTSHGDHFHENSGEVPFDAILSESLLAPEDYQFNEDDVVSEVEDGYIIKSNGEYYLYVEDLSKAKNVRSNDELVLQSFGLHPEVAKEIKAIKDQLGLDESSEIVYEYEHTPEEVAEEKGLDSEFIVLYVTEEEYVTLYGRDIYLFPGQAPEDAKFAESVAAPSDYELKDEDVLYETSAGKIVKVDDRVYLLANDGQSLMPLDQVKEGLPQA
;
A
#
# COMPACT_ATOMS: atom_id res chain seq x y z
N MET A 1 -42.87 5.72 -26.07
CA MET A 1 -43.83 5.50 -24.96
C MET A 1 -43.04 5.20 -23.69
N LYS A 2 -43.55 5.66 -22.52
CA LYS A 2 -43.24 5.32 -21.11
C LYS A 2 -41.95 4.50 -20.81
N PHE A 3 -40.97 5.04 -20.07
CA PHE A 3 -40.85 5.11 -18.57
C PHE A 3 -40.67 3.70 -17.94
N THR A 4 -39.80 3.39 -16.97
CA THR A 4 -38.81 4.11 -16.09
C THR A 4 -37.74 3.06 -15.65
N LYS A 5 -36.59 3.31 -15.01
CA LYS A 5 -36.01 4.45 -14.25
C LYS A 5 -34.56 4.77 -14.69
N LYS A 6 -33.91 5.69 -13.96
CA LYS A 6 -32.48 5.67 -13.58
C LYS A 6 -32.41 5.62 -12.04
N TYR A 7 -31.34 5.08 -11.45
CA TYR A 7 -30.95 5.41 -10.07
C TYR A 7 -29.92 6.53 -10.08
N GLN A 8 -29.86 7.30 -8.99
CA GLN A 8 -29.19 8.60 -8.94
C GLN A 8 -27.82 8.49 -8.28
N SER A 9 -26.79 8.97 -8.96
CA SER A 9 -25.57 9.46 -8.29
C SER A 9 -25.96 10.63 -7.37
N ILE A 10 -25.58 10.57 -6.10
CA ILE A 10 -25.67 11.71 -5.19
C ILE A 10 -24.25 12.25 -5.01
N ILE A 11 -23.89 13.19 -5.88
CA ILE A 11 -22.87 14.20 -5.57
C ILE A 11 -23.65 15.40 -5.03
N LEU A 12 -23.22 15.97 -3.90
CA LEU A 12 -23.88 17.12 -3.30
C LEU A 12 -22.86 18.18 -2.88
N CYS A 13 -22.48 19.02 -3.85
CA CYS A 13 -21.69 20.23 -3.64
C CYS A 13 -22.42 21.45 -4.23
N SER A 14 -22.82 22.40 -3.39
CA SER A 14 -23.03 23.82 -3.76
C SER A 14 -23.37 24.71 -2.56
N GLY A 15 -22.60 25.77 -2.31
CA GLY A 15 -23.07 26.95 -1.55
C GLY A 15 -24.04 27.81 -2.39
N ALA A 16 -24.62 28.93 -1.94
CA ALA A 16 -24.57 29.70 -0.69
C ALA A 16 -25.98 30.39 -0.51
N ALA A 17 -26.35 31.18 0.52
CA ALA A 17 -25.60 31.93 1.52
C ALA A 17 -26.48 32.33 2.74
N LEU A 18 -25.82 32.84 3.80
CA LEU A 18 -26.26 33.88 4.75
C LEU A 18 -27.21 33.51 5.93
N ALA A 19 -26.62 33.06 7.05
CA ALA A 19 -26.94 33.52 8.42
C ALA A 19 -25.79 33.20 9.39
N LEU A 20 -25.56 34.03 10.42
CA LEU A 20 -24.43 33.87 11.36
C LEU A 20 -24.61 32.70 12.33
N ALA A 21 -23.60 31.82 12.40
CA ALA A 21 -23.04 31.29 13.66
C ALA A 21 -21.63 30.74 13.37
N MET A 22 -20.64 31.05 14.22
CA MET A 22 -19.30 30.47 14.11
C MET A 22 -19.21 29.19 14.93
N ALA A 23 -18.75 28.12 14.29
CA ALA A 23 -18.22 26.91 14.92
C ALA A 23 -17.07 26.41 14.01
N PRO A 24 -15.95 25.93 14.58
CA PRO A 24 -14.85 25.41 13.77
C PRO A 24 -15.27 24.13 13.03
N LEU A 25 -14.84 24.00 11.78
CA LEU A 25 -14.91 22.76 11.03
C LEU A 25 -13.82 21.84 11.58
N ALA A 26 -14.20 20.72 12.19
CA ALA A 26 -13.25 19.62 12.36
C ALA A 26 -13.10 18.95 10.99
N GLN A 27 -11.89 18.98 10.42
CA GLN A 27 -11.59 18.18 9.24
C GLN A 27 -11.34 16.73 9.66
N THR A 28 -11.86 15.81 8.87
CA THR A 28 -11.76 14.38 9.13
C THR A 28 -10.41 13.87 8.65
N THR A 29 -9.60 13.36 9.58
CA THR A 29 -8.45 12.51 9.27
C THR A 29 -8.88 11.37 8.33
N PRO A 30 -8.07 10.99 7.32
CA PRO A 30 -8.33 9.77 6.57
C PRO A 30 -8.17 8.57 7.52
N THR A 31 -9.29 7.92 7.85
CA THR A 31 -9.26 6.62 8.51
C THR A 31 -8.84 5.58 7.47
N ILE A 32 -7.54 5.29 7.40
CA ILE A 32 -7.09 4.01 6.84
C ILE A 32 -7.66 2.93 7.77
N LEU A 33 -8.55 2.12 7.23
CA LEU A 33 -9.16 1.02 7.97
C LEU A 33 -8.11 -0.08 8.15
N ALA A 34 -7.48 -0.11 9.32
CA ALA A 34 -6.94 -1.37 9.83
C ALA A 34 -8.09 -2.39 9.82
N GLN A 35 -7.92 -3.49 9.09
CA GLN A 35 -8.89 -4.57 9.09
C GLN A 35 -8.84 -5.25 10.46
N ASP A 36 -9.76 -4.87 11.34
CA ASP A 36 -9.90 -5.47 12.67
C ASP A 36 -10.14 -6.98 12.54
N LYS A 37 -9.21 -7.76 13.10
CA LYS A 37 -9.26 -9.22 13.14
C LYS A 37 -10.24 -9.66 14.23
N SER A 38 -11.52 -9.41 13.97
CA SER A 38 -12.69 -9.94 14.66
C SER A 38 -12.67 -9.85 16.19
N THR A 39 -13.09 -8.72 16.75
CA THR A 39 -13.62 -8.74 18.12
C THR A 39 -14.91 -9.58 18.18
N VAL A 40 -14.87 -10.69 18.92
CA VAL A 40 -16.04 -11.56 19.13
C VAL A 40 -17.08 -10.83 19.97
N GLU A 41 -18.33 -10.74 19.48
CA GLU A 41 -19.43 -10.20 20.27
C GLU A 41 -19.80 -11.15 21.42
N ASP A 42 -19.66 -10.68 22.67
CA ASP A 42 -20.26 -11.35 23.82
C ASP A 42 -21.80 -11.42 23.62
N HIS A 43 -22.32 -12.65 23.49
CA HIS A 43 -23.75 -12.92 23.46
C HIS A 43 -24.14 -13.71 24.71
N ASP A 44 -24.72 -13.01 25.69
CA ASP A 44 -25.33 -13.62 26.87
C ASP A 44 -26.49 -14.55 26.46
N HIS A 45 -26.22 -15.85 26.45
CA HIS A 45 -27.22 -16.91 26.23
C HIS A 45 -27.18 -17.93 27.37
N ASP A 46 -28.00 -17.67 28.39
CA ASP A 46 -28.37 -18.66 29.42
C ASP A 46 -29.08 -19.87 28.78
N HIS A 47 -28.32 -20.90 28.45
CA HIS A 47 -28.86 -22.21 28.06
C HIS A 47 -28.14 -23.36 28.77
N ASP A 48 -28.68 -23.73 29.94
CA ASP A 48 -28.36 -24.99 30.63
C ASP A 48 -28.63 -26.19 29.70
N HIS A 49 -27.57 -26.80 29.17
CA HIS A 49 -27.64 -28.14 28.57
C HIS A 49 -26.37 -28.95 28.87
N ASP A 50 -26.43 -29.74 29.95
CA ASP A 50 -25.48 -30.80 30.24
C ASP A 50 -25.41 -31.80 29.07
N HIS A 51 -24.27 -31.88 28.40
CA HIS A 51 -23.92 -33.01 27.53
C HIS A 51 -22.41 -33.28 27.56
N ASP A 52 -21.99 -34.21 28.41
CA ASP A 52 -20.66 -34.80 28.40
C ASP A 52 -20.40 -35.47 27.04
N HIS A 53 -19.42 -34.98 26.29
CA HIS A 53 -18.82 -35.69 25.17
C HIS A 53 -17.31 -35.43 25.11
N ASP A 54 -16.55 -36.32 25.73
CA ASP A 54 -15.10 -36.42 25.56
C ASP A 54 -14.78 -36.63 24.07
N HIS A 55 -14.18 -35.62 23.45
CA HIS A 55 -13.53 -35.75 22.15
C HIS A 55 -12.14 -35.15 22.23
N ASP A 56 -11.16 -36.01 22.50
CA ASP A 56 -9.75 -35.73 22.27
C ASP A 56 -9.55 -35.41 20.77
N HIS A 57 -9.53 -34.13 20.46
CA HIS A 57 -8.96 -33.62 19.23
C HIS A 57 -7.64 -32.94 19.57
N ASP A 58 -6.55 -33.67 19.31
CA ASP A 58 -5.21 -33.09 19.13
C ASP A 58 -5.26 -32.16 17.89
N HIS A 59 -5.83 -30.98 18.08
CA HIS A 59 -5.51 -29.84 17.23
C HIS A 59 -4.12 -29.40 17.63
N GLU A 60 -3.13 -29.79 16.85
CA GLU A 60 -1.89 -29.03 16.74
C GLU A 60 -2.30 -27.63 16.25
N GLY A 61 -2.58 -26.76 17.23
CA GLY A 61 -2.63 -25.33 17.06
C GLY A 61 -1.25 -24.93 16.56
N HIS A 62 -1.15 -24.75 15.25
CA HIS A 62 -0.07 -24.01 14.64
C HIS A 62 -0.26 -22.56 15.07
N ASP A 63 0.17 -22.27 16.30
CA ASP A 63 0.41 -20.94 16.82
C ASP A 63 1.50 -20.32 15.96
N HIS A 64 1.10 -19.79 14.81
CA HIS A 64 1.88 -18.84 14.03
C HIS A 64 1.85 -17.47 14.72
N ASP A 65 2.13 -17.46 16.03
CA ASP A 65 2.83 -16.35 16.69
C ASP A 65 4.27 -16.36 16.18
N HIS A 66 4.40 -16.11 14.87
CA HIS A 66 5.62 -15.51 14.38
C HIS A 66 5.67 -14.13 15.04
N ASP A 67 6.70 -13.91 15.87
CA ASP A 67 7.33 -12.60 16.00
C ASP A 67 7.79 -12.18 14.59
N HIS A 68 6.84 -11.80 13.73
CA HIS A 68 7.10 -10.90 12.64
C HIS A 68 7.41 -9.57 13.31
N GLU A 69 8.68 -9.37 13.67
CA GLU A 69 9.30 -8.06 13.56
C GLU A 69 9.14 -7.66 12.09
N VAL A 70 7.95 -7.12 11.75
CA VAL A 70 7.57 -6.73 10.40
C VAL A 70 8.69 -5.81 9.93
N ALA A 71 9.31 -6.15 8.80
CA ALA A 71 10.54 -5.51 8.35
C ALA A 71 10.29 -4.11 7.77
N GLY A 72 9.35 -3.35 8.35
CA GLY A 72 9.01 -1.99 7.99
C GLY A 72 9.87 -0.96 8.71
N GLU A 73 9.85 0.26 8.19
CA GLU A 73 10.45 1.41 8.85
C GLU A 73 9.53 1.95 9.94
N GLN A 74 10.09 2.57 10.98
CA GLN A 74 9.29 3.38 11.91
C GLN A 74 9.05 4.75 11.29
N ILE A 75 7.87 4.93 10.69
CA ILE A 75 7.50 6.13 9.93
C ILE A 75 6.52 6.97 10.74
N VAL A 76 6.86 8.21 11.04
CA VAL A 76 5.96 9.17 11.71
C VAL A 76 4.79 9.51 10.78
N VAL A 77 3.57 9.22 11.22
CA VAL A 77 2.31 9.40 10.46
C VAL A 77 1.36 10.43 11.09
N GLY A 78 1.61 10.84 12.33
CA GLY A 78 0.81 11.82 13.06
C GLY A 78 1.65 12.56 14.09
N ILE A 79 1.38 13.86 14.29
CA ILE A 79 2.10 14.70 15.26
C ILE A 79 1.06 15.52 16.05
N THR A 80 1.26 15.61 17.37
CA THR A 80 0.41 16.34 18.32
C THR A 80 1.25 17.22 19.26
N GLU A 81 0.62 17.88 20.23
CA GLU A 81 1.33 18.69 21.23
C GLU A 81 2.04 17.87 22.32
N ASP A 82 1.57 16.65 22.59
CA ASP A 82 2.09 15.79 23.66
C ASP A 82 2.98 14.65 23.12
N GLY A 83 3.00 14.42 21.80
CA GLY A 83 3.62 13.24 21.18
C GLY A 83 3.37 13.07 19.69
N TYR A 84 3.80 11.95 19.13
CA TYR A 84 3.69 11.59 17.72
C TYR A 84 3.41 10.09 17.53
N THR A 85 2.65 9.76 16.48
CA THR A 85 2.30 8.38 16.10
C THR A 85 3.23 7.90 15.00
N THR A 86 3.78 6.69 15.13
CA THR A 86 4.57 6.02 14.08
C THR A 86 3.86 4.77 13.57
N SER A 87 3.76 4.59 12.26
CA SER A 87 3.51 3.29 11.63
C SER A 87 4.79 2.45 11.67
N HIS A 88 4.64 1.14 11.83
CA HIS A 88 5.70 0.15 11.72
C HIS A 88 5.14 -1.05 10.93
N GLY A 89 5.00 -0.86 9.62
CA GLY A 89 4.26 -1.79 8.75
C GLY A 89 2.76 -1.79 9.06
N ASP A 90 2.24 -2.91 9.55
CA ASP A 90 0.81 -3.19 9.74
C ASP A 90 0.18 -2.57 11.00
N HIS A 91 0.98 -2.00 11.90
CA HIS A 91 0.53 -1.45 13.18
C HIS A 91 1.12 -0.06 13.50
N PHE A 92 0.61 0.55 14.57
CA PHE A 92 0.97 1.90 15.01
C PHE A 92 1.48 1.93 16.46
N HIS A 93 2.40 2.85 16.76
CA HIS A 93 2.91 3.14 18.10
C HIS A 93 2.70 4.61 18.45
N GLU A 94 2.24 4.88 19.68
CA GLU A 94 2.11 6.21 20.26
C GLU A 94 3.37 6.58 21.06
N ASN A 95 4.06 7.63 20.66
CA ASN A 95 5.29 8.11 21.29
C ASN A 95 5.07 9.46 21.96
N SER A 96 5.66 9.70 23.12
CA SER A 96 5.54 11.00 23.82
C SER A 96 6.75 11.91 23.57
N GLY A 97 6.50 13.22 23.48
CA GLY A 97 7.54 14.23 23.27
C GLY A 97 7.74 14.62 21.80
N GLU A 98 8.87 15.29 21.53
CA GLU A 98 9.22 15.81 20.20
C GLU A 98 9.63 14.70 19.24
N VAL A 99 9.34 14.88 17.95
CA VAL A 99 9.80 13.98 16.87
C VAL A 99 11.34 13.96 16.84
N PRO A 100 11.99 12.78 16.82
CA PRO A 100 13.44 12.68 16.70
C PRO A 100 13.98 13.32 15.42
N PHE A 101 15.17 13.93 15.50
CA PHE A 101 15.80 14.61 14.36
C PHE A 101 16.00 13.69 13.15
N ASP A 102 16.40 12.44 13.38
CA ASP A 102 16.66 11.41 12.36
C ASP A 102 15.43 10.53 12.06
N ALA A 103 14.23 10.91 12.51
CA ALA A 103 13.00 10.18 12.21
C ALA A 103 12.71 10.12 10.71
N ILE A 104 12.02 9.06 10.29
CA ILE A 104 11.40 8.95 8.97
C ILE A 104 9.96 9.43 9.09
N LEU A 105 9.46 10.21 8.12
CA LEU A 105 8.15 10.85 8.16
C LEU A 105 7.33 10.52 6.91
N SER A 106 6.01 10.43 7.06
CA SER A 106 5.06 10.31 5.96
C SER A 106 4.93 11.62 5.18
N GLU A 107 4.80 11.53 3.87
CA GLU A 107 4.45 12.67 3.02
C GLU A 107 3.08 13.27 3.36
N SER A 108 2.18 12.48 3.99
CA SER A 108 0.88 12.98 4.49
C SER A 108 1.00 14.06 5.56
N LEU A 109 2.19 14.22 6.17
CA LEU A 109 2.49 15.30 7.11
C LEU A 109 2.98 16.58 6.43
N LEU A 110 3.27 16.57 5.12
CA LEU A 110 3.82 17.74 4.43
C LEU A 110 2.92 18.98 4.60
N ALA A 111 3.57 20.12 4.84
CA ALA A 111 2.89 21.41 4.88
C ALA A 111 2.17 21.68 3.54
N PRO A 112 1.00 22.35 3.55
CA PRO A 112 0.26 22.68 2.33
C PRO A 112 1.14 23.41 1.28
N GLU A 113 0.95 23.13 -0.01
CA GLU A 113 1.78 23.71 -1.09
C GLU A 113 1.82 25.25 -1.11
N ASP A 114 0.78 25.92 -0.59
CA ASP A 114 0.70 27.37 -0.50
C ASP A 114 1.28 27.96 0.80
N TYR A 115 1.72 27.11 1.74
CA TYR A 115 2.40 27.53 2.95
C TYR A 115 3.69 28.30 2.63
N GLN A 116 3.95 29.35 3.41
CA GLN A 116 5.16 30.16 3.31
C GLN A 116 5.91 30.05 4.63
N PHE A 117 7.18 29.61 4.57
CA PHE A 117 7.98 29.36 5.75
C PHE A 117 8.00 30.55 6.71
N ASN A 118 7.69 30.28 7.97
CA ASN A 118 7.72 31.23 9.06
C ASN A 118 8.49 30.63 10.25
N GLU A 119 9.57 31.28 10.67
CA GLU A 119 10.40 30.85 11.81
C GLU A 119 9.60 30.82 13.13
N ASP A 120 8.59 31.69 13.27
CA ASP A 120 7.70 31.71 14.44
C ASP A 120 6.76 30.48 14.52
N ASP A 121 6.59 29.72 13.43
CA ASP A 121 5.77 28.49 13.41
C ASP A 121 6.59 27.23 13.75
N VAL A 122 7.92 27.32 13.80
CA VAL A 122 8.82 26.16 13.98
C VAL A 122 8.72 25.61 15.41
N VAL A 123 8.51 24.30 15.50
CA VAL A 123 8.45 23.52 16.74
C VAL A 123 9.78 22.81 16.97
N SER A 124 10.29 22.09 15.96
CA SER A 124 11.57 21.38 16.01
C SER A 124 12.21 21.24 14.62
N GLU A 125 13.48 20.85 14.58
CA GLU A 125 14.26 20.56 13.36
C GLU A 125 14.37 19.03 13.16
N VAL A 126 14.35 18.58 11.91
CA VAL A 126 14.57 17.18 11.49
C VAL A 126 15.54 17.14 10.29
N GLU A 127 16.14 15.97 9.99
CA GLU A 127 17.23 15.79 9.01
C GLU A 127 16.96 16.45 7.64
N ASP A 128 15.70 16.43 7.17
CA ASP A 128 15.30 17.02 5.87
C ASP A 128 14.48 18.33 6.00
N GLY A 129 14.25 18.87 7.19
CA GLY A 129 13.37 20.05 7.35
C GLY A 129 12.99 20.42 8.79
N TYR A 130 11.75 20.88 8.97
CA TYR A 130 11.25 21.37 10.25
C TYR A 130 9.86 20.82 10.54
N ILE A 131 9.59 20.48 11.80
CA ILE A 131 8.21 20.34 12.28
C ILE A 131 7.69 21.74 12.60
N ILE A 132 6.58 22.13 11.98
CA ILE A 132 5.91 23.42 12.17
C ILE A 132 4.52 23.22 12.78
N LYS A 133 3.99 24.24 13.46
CA LYS A 133 2.61 24.28 13.93
C LYS A 133 1.86 25.44 13.29
N SER A 134 0.94 25.15 12.38
CA SER A 134 0.13 26.14 11.68
C SER A 134 -1.35 25.89 11.90
N ASN A 135 -2.12 26.95 12.20
CA ASN A 135 -3.55 26.89 12.54
C ASN A 135 -3.97 25.94 13.68
N GLY A 136 -3.00 25.42 14.45
CA GLY A 136 -3.22 24.46 15.54
C GLY A 136 -2.88 23.00 15.18
N GLU A 137 -2.54 22.74 13.93
CA GLU A 137 -2.12 21.44 13.40
C GLU A 137 -0.60 21.41 13.17
N TYR A 138 -0.02 20.22 13.14
CA TYR A 138 1.43 20.01 12.97
C TYR A 138 1.72 19.47 11.58
N TYR A 139 2.77 20.01 10.96
CA TYR A 139 3.19 19.65 9.61
C TYR A 139 4.71 19.53 9.52
N LEU A 140 5.19 18.75 8.56
CA LEU A 140 6.57 18.70 8.11
C LEU A 140 6.76 19.74 6.99
N TYR A 141 7.65 20.70 7.20
CA TYR A 141 8.11 21.62 6.16
C TYR A 141 9.47 21.17 5.61
N VAL A 142 9.54 20.90 4.30
CA VAL A 142 10.77 20.54 3.57
C VAL A 142 11.03 21.60 2.48
N GLU A 143 12.25 22.13 2.40
CA GLU A 143 12.60 23.16 1.39
C GLU A 143 12.68 22.57 -0.04
N ASP A 144 13.19 21.35 -0.19
CA ASP A 144 13.28 20.64 -1.46
C ASP A 144 13.05 19.14 -1.27
N LEU A 145 11.80 18.72 -1.48
CA LEU A 145 11.37 17.33 -1.34
C LEU A 145 12.17 16.36 -2.24
N SER A 146 12.71 16.83 -3.37
CA SER A 146 13.54 15.99 -4.27
C SER A 146 14.91 15.62 -3.68
N LYS A 147 15.31 16.24 -2.57
CA LYS A 147 16.53 15.92 -1.82
C LYS A 147 16.29 15.19 -0.50
N ALA A 148 15.03 15.04 -0.08
CA ALA A 148 14.70 14.38 1.17
C ALA A 148 15.08 12.90 1.15
N LYS A 149 15.54 12.37 2.27
CA LYS A 149 15.94 10.96 2.46
C LYS A 149 15.01 10.21 3.41
N ASN A 150 14.43 10.95 4.35
CA ASN A 150 13.61 10.48 5.46
C ASN A 150 12.13 10.83 5.26
N VAL A 151 11.69 11.07 4.02
CA VAL A 151 10.26 11.13 3.68
C VAL A 151 9.87 9.85 2.94
N ARG A 152 8.71 9.29 3.27
CA ARG A 152 8.10 8.14 2.59
C ARG A 152 6.73 8.51 2.04
N SER A 153 6.43 8.04 0.84
CA SER A 153 5.15 8.27 0.20
C SER A 153 4.04 7.36 0.72
N ASN A 154 2.79 7.78 0.58
CA ASN A 154 1.62 7.01 1.03
C ASN A 154 1.60 5.60 0.40
N ASP A 155 2.02 5.47 -0.87
CA ASP A 155 2.21 4.18 -1.54
C ASP A 155 3.20 3.26 -0.80
N GLU A 156 4.34 3.81 -0.37
CA GLU A 156 5.36 3.05 0.36
C GLU A 156 4.82 2.60 1.73
N LEU A 157 4.05 3.45 2.43
CA LEU A 157 3.38 3.08 3.68
C LEU A 157 2.33 1.99 3.46
N VAL A 158 1.50 2.10 2.43
CA VAL A 158 0.48 1.09 2.08
C VAL A 158 1.14 -0.26 1.79
N LEU A 159 2.21 -0.27 0.98
CA LEU A 159 2.96 -1.49 0.66
C LEU A 159 3.65 -2.09 1.90
N GLN A 160 4.26 -1.27 2.76
CA GLN A 160 4.82 -1.74 4.04
C GLN A 160 3.74 -2.26 5.00
N SER A 161 2.52 -1.70 4.97
CA SER A 161 1.38 -2.18 5.77
C SER A 161 0.83 -3.55 5.32
N PHE A 162 1.13 -3.95 4.08
CA PHE A 162 0.91 -5.31 3.59
C PHE A 162 2.09 -6.27 3.93
N GLY A 163 3.08 -5.81 4.70
CA GLY A 163 4.24 -6.61 5.11
C GLY A 163 5.44 -6.57 4.16
N LEU A 164 5.36 -5.85 3.03
CA LEU A 164 6.47 -5.79 2.06
C LEU A 164 7.65 -4.98 2.61
N HIS A 165 8.86 -5.48 2.38
CA HIS A 165 10.10 -4.82 2.78
C HIS A 165 10.24 -3.42 2.12
N PRO A 166 10.75 -2.39 2.82
CA PRO A 166 10.86 -1.00 2.35
C PRO A 166 11.48 -0.83 0.95
N GLU A 167 12.57 -1.56 0.65
CA GLU A 167 13.16 -1.48 -0.69
C GLU A 167 12.24 -2.07 -1.78
N VAL A 168 11.44 -3.10 -1.48
CA VAL A 168 10.43 -3.63 -2.41
C VAL A 168 9.27 -2.65 -2.60
N ALA A 169 8.79 -2.06 -1.49
CA ALA A 169 7.75 -1.03 -1.53
C ALA A 169 8.15 0.17 -2.42
N LYS A 170 9.38 0.65 -2.25
CA LYS A 170 10.00 1.72 -3.02
C LYS A 170 10.19 1.39 -4.50
N GLU A 171 10.53 0.14 -4.83
CA GLU A 171 10.61 -0.33 -6.22
C GLU A 171 9.24 -0.39 -6.91
N ILE A 172 8.22 -0.92 -6.23
CA ILE A 172 6.84 -0.95 -6.75
C ILE A 172 6.32 0.48 -6.95
N LYS A 173 6.58 1.38 -5.99
CA LYS A 173 6.27 2.81 -6.12
C LYS A 173 6.97 3.46 -7.31
N ALA A 174 8.25 3.16 -7.55
CA ALA A 174 8.98 3.67 -8.71
C ALA A 174 8.38 3.17 -10.05
N ILE A 175 7.83 1.94 -10.08
CA ILE A 175 7.09 1.44 -11.24
C ILE A 175 5.76 2.20 -11.41
N LYS A 176 5.00 2.44 -10.32
CA LYS A 176 3.76 3.25 -10.34
C LYS A 176 4.02 4.65 -10.91
N ASP A 177 5.07 5.33 -10.45
CA ASP A 177 5.52 6.63 -10.95
C ASP A 177 5.87 6.58 -12.46
N GLN A 178 6.66 5.59 -12.88
CA GLN A 178 7.05 5.45 -14.28
C GLN A 178 5.83 5.22 -15.17
N LEU A 179 4.87 4.42 -14.74
CA LEU A 179 3.57 4.23 -15.41
C LEU A 179 2.71 5.50 -15.42
N GLY A 180 3.00 6.49 -14.57
CA GLY A 180 2.22 7.74 -14.47
C GLY A 180 0.82 7.50 -13.91
N LEU A 181 0.73 6.58 -12.94
CA LEU A 181 -0.46 6.31 -12.16
C LEU A 181 -0.53 7.34 -11.02
N ASP A 182 -1.63 8.06 -10.97
CA ASP A 182 -1.91 9.11 -9.98
C ASP A 182 -2.69 8.57 -8.76
N GLU A 183 -2.98 9.42 -7.78
CA GLU A 183 -3.71 9.11 -6.54
C GLU A 183 -5.10 8.48 -6.71
N SER A 184 -5.68 8.48 -7.92
CA SER A 184 -6.91 7.72 -8.20
C SER A 184 -6.69 6.24 -8.54
N SER A 185 -5.42 5.82 -8.63
CA SER A 185 -5.00 4.45 -8.95
C SER A 185 -4.68 3.73 -7.65
N GLU A 186 -5.50 2.75 -7.26
CA GLU A 186 -5.39 2.09 -5.95
C GLU A 186 -4.26 1.06 -5.94
N ILE A 187 -3.63 0.85 -4.78
CA ILE A 187 -2.78 -0.32 -4.49
C ILE A 187 -3.57 -1.24 -3.57
N VAL A 188 -3.90 -2.44 -4.05
CA VAL A 188 -4.79 -3.40 -3.38
C VAL A 188 -4.05 -4.71 -3.16
N TYR A 189 -4.06 -5.24 -1.94
CA TYR A 189 -3.70 -6.62 -1.69
C TYR A 189 -4.96 -7.49 -1.77
N GLU A 190 -4.99 -8.44 -2.70
CA GLU A 190 -6.12 -9.33 -2.94
C GLU A 190 -5.82 -10.73 -2.38
N TYR A 191 -6.63 -11.15 -1.41
CA TYR A 191 -6.44 -12.41 -0.68
C TYR A 191 -7.46 -13.49 -1.08
N GLU A 192 -8.61 -13.10 -1.62
CA GLU A 192 -9.77 -13.99 -1.79
C GLU A 192 -9.94 -14.43 -3.26
N HIS A 193 -9.54 -13.59 -4.21
CA HIS A 193 -9.80 -13.76 -5.64
C HIS A 193 -8.53 -13.94 -6.46
N THR A 194 -8.62 -14.74 -7.52
CA THR A 194 -7.62 -14.77 -8.60
C THR A 194 -7.67 -13.51 -9.47
N PRO A 195 -6.61 -13.18 -10.25
CA PRO A 195 -6.65 -12.08 -11.22
C PRO A 195 -7.84 -12.18 -12.19
N GLU A 196 -8.22 -13.39 -12.59
CA GLU A 196 -9.34 -13.68 -13.48
C GLU A 196 -10.71 -13.48 -12.81
N GLU A 197 -10.81 -13.65 -11.49
CA GLU A 197 -12.04 -13.37 -10.73
C GLU A 197 -12.19 -11.87 -10.49
N VAL A 198 -11.12 -11.16 -10.08
CA VAL A 198 -11.08 -9.68 -10.03
C VAL A 198 -11.45 -9.08 -11.39
N ALA A 199 -11.01 -9.72 -12.48
CA ALA A 199 -11.37 -9.34 -13.84
C ALA A 199 -12.87 -9.40 -14.12
N GLU A 200 -13.51 -10.53 -13.81
CA GLU A 200 -14.94 -10.72 -14.00
C GLU A 200 -15.76 -9.76 -13.14
N GLU A 201 -15.39 -9.57 -11.87
CA GLU A 201 -16.10 -8.69 -10.93
C GLU A 201 -16.05 -7.21 -11.32
N LYS A 202 -14.85 -6.68 -11.66
CA LYS A 202 -14.70 -5.29 -12.14
C LYS A 202 -15.23 -5.10 -13.57
N GLY A 203 -15.58 -6.17 -14.29
CA GLY A 203 -16.07 -6.11 -15.67
C GLY A 203 -15.02 -5.63 -16.66
N LEU A 204 -13.75 -5.97 -16.38
CA LEU A 204 -12.56 -5.59 -17.15
C LEU A 204 -12.12 -6.75 -18.08
N ASP A 205 -11.14 -6.51 -18.94
CA ASP A 205 -10.55 -7.56 -19.79
C ASP A 205 -9.45 -8.28 -19.00
N SER A 206 -9.56 -9.61 -18.84
CA SER A 206 -8.72 -10.44 -17.98
C SER A 206 -7.22 -10.46 -18.33
N GLU A 207 -6.78 -9.76 -19.37
CA GLU A 207 -5.37 -9.51 -19.62
C GLU A 207 -4.75 -8.54 -18.59
N PHE A 208 -4.09 -9.08 -17.56
CA PHE A 208 -3.22 -8.33 -16.65
C PHE A 208 -1.74 -8.39 -17.08
N ILE A 209 -0.90 -7.56 -16.43
CA ILE A 209 0.56 -7.56 -16.62
C ILE A 209 1.24 -7.61 -15.26
N VAL A 210 2.10 -8.60 -15.04
CA VAL A 210 2.95 -8.71 -13.85
C VAL A 210 4.06 -7.65 -13.94
N LEU A 211 4.08 -6.73 -12.97
CA LEU A 211 5.01 -5.62 -12.82
C LEU A 211 6.22 -5.96 -11.93
N TYR A 212 6.01 -6.75 -10.89
CA TYR A 212 7.02 -7.14 -9.90
C TYR A 212 6.71 -8.55 -9.36
N VAL A 213 7.71 -9.25 -8.84
CA VAL A 213 7.59 -10.58 -8.22
C VAL A 213 8.46 -10.65 -6.97
N THR A 214 7.98 -11.32 -5.93
CA THR A 214 8.75 -11.71 -4.73
C THR A 214 8.82 -13.24 -4.65
N GLU A 215 9.19 -13.79 -3.48
CA GLU A 215 9.07 -15.23 -3.21
C GLU A 215 7.63 -15.66 -2.86
N GLU A 216 6.83 -14.74 -2.30
CA GLU A 216 5.53 -15.03 -1.70
C GLU A 216 4.36 -14.28 -2.36
N GLU A 217 4.62 -13.27 -3.21
CA GLU A 217 3.63 -12.49 -3.94
C GLU A 217 4.05 -12.19 -5.39
N TYR A 218 3.08 -11.77 -6.20
CA TYR A 218 3.31 -11.09 -7.46
C TYR A 218 2.44 -9.83 -7.58
N VAL A 219 3.03 -8.79 -8.16
CA VAL A 219 2.40 -7.48 -8.33
C VAL A 219 1.97 -7.34 -9.77
N THR A 220 0.72 -6.96 -10.00
CA THR A 220 0.13 -6.82 -11.33
C THR A 220 -0.45 -5.43 -11.54
N LEU A 221 -0.52 -5.02 -12.81
CA LEU A 221 -1.31 -3.90 -13.28
C LEU A 221 -2.63 -4.41 -13.83
N TYR A 222 -3.73 -3.83 -13.38
CA TYR A 222 -5.06 -4.16 -13.86
C TYR A 222 -5.95 -2.92 -14.03
N GLY A 223 -6.25 -2.57 -15.29
CA GLY A 223 -6.87 -1.28 -15.62
C GLY A 223 -5.90 -0.12 -15.36
N ARG A 224 -6.07 0.58 -14.24
CA ARG A 224 -5.10 1.55 -13.67
C ARG A 224 -4.59 1.13 -12.29
N ASP A 225 -5.25 0.18 -11.64
CA ASP A 225 -4.97 -0.19 -10.26
C ASP A 225 -3.81 -1.20 -10.21
N ILE A 226 -3.07 -1.18 -9.11
CA ILE A 226 -2.00 -2.14 -8.81
C ILE A 226 -2.56 -3.19 -7.83
N TYR A 227 -2.39 -4.45 -8.17
CA TYR A 227 -2.85 -5.58 -7.36
C TYR A 227 -1.69 -6.46 -6.92
N LEU A 228 -1.60 -6.73 -5.63
CA LEU A 228 -0.71 -7.72 -5.04
C LEU A 228 -1.52 -8.99 -4.79
N PHE A 229 -1.04 -10.12 -5.33
CA PHE A 229 -1.64 -11.43 -5.15
C PHE A 229 -0.63 -12.36 -4.47
N PRO A 230 -1.03 -13.15 -3.45
CA PRO A 230 -0.16 -14.12 -2.82
C PRO A 230 0.08 -15.34 -3.73
N GLY A 231 1.23 -15.97 -3.56
CA GLY A 231 1.65 -17.17 -4.28
C GLY A 231 2.40 -16.89 -5.57
N GLN A 232 2.31 -17.85 -6.51
CA GLN A 232 3.07 -17.83 -7.76
C GLN A 232 2.28 -17.13 -8.87
N ALA A 233 2.95 -16.27 -9.64
CA ALA A 233 2.39 -15.68 -10.85
C ALA A 233 1.90 -16.77 -11.83
N PRO A 234 0.71 -16.64 -12.46
CA PRO A 234 0.14 -17.65 -13.34
C PRO A 234 1.05 -18.06 -14.52
N GLU A 235 0.92 -19.32 -14.97
CA GLU A 235 1.79 -19.91 -16.00
C GLU A 235 1.77 -19.13 -17.32
N ASP A 236 0.61 -18.60 -17.73
CA ASP A 236 0.41 -17.84 -18.97
C ASP A 236 0.39 -16.31 -18.76
N ALA A 237 0.78 -15.83 -17.58
CA ALA A 237 0.86 -14.41 -17.27
C ALA A 237 1.78 -13.63 -18.23
N LYS A 238 1.41 -12.38 -18.52
CA LYS A 238 2.26 -11.42 -19.23
C LYS A 238 3.15 -10.69 -18.24
N PHE A 239 4.41 -10.45 -18.60
CA PHE A 239 5.40 -9.83 -17.71
C PHE A 239 5.97 -8.55 -18.30
N ALA A 240 6.14 -7.53 -17.46
CA ALA A 240 6.83 -6.30 -17.78
C ALA A 240 8.36 -6.48 -17.76
N GLU A 241 9.10 -5.57 -18.38
CA GLU A 241 10.56 -5.56 -18.37
C GLU A 241 11.14 -5.32 -16.96
N SER A 242 10.37 -4.76 -16.03
CA SER A 242 10.76 -4.52 -14.63
C SER A 242 11.03 -5.79 -13.81
N VAL A 243 10.53 -6.96 -14.24
CA VAL A 243 10.90 -8.26 -13.63
C VAL A 243 12.12 -8.91 -14.28
N ALA A 244 12.68 -8.35 -15.35
CA ALA A 244 13.73 -9.01 -16.12
C ALA A 244 14.98 -9.32 -15.27
N ALA A 245 15.48 -10.55 -15.32
CA ALA A 245 16.78 -10.89 -14.75
C ALA A 245 17.90 -10.04 -15.39
N PRO A 246 18.97 -9.71 -14.65
CA PRO A 246 20.11 -8.97 -15.20
C PRO A 246 20.67 -9.62 -16.47
N SER A 247 21.03 -8.82 -17.48
CA SER A 247 21.42 -9.33 -18.81
C SER A 247 22.71 -10.17 -18.83
N ASP A 248 23.49 -10.11 -17.75
CA ASP A 248 24.74 -10.84 -17.50
C ASP A 248 24.59 -11.99 -16.49
N TYR A 249 23.37 -12.25 -16.00
CA TYR A 249 23.05 -13.37 -15.13
C TYR A 249 23.15 -14.71 -15.88
N GLU A 250 23.96 -15.64 -15.37
CA GLU A 250 24.03 -17.02 -15.83
C GLU A 250 23.18 -17.92 -14.91
N LEU A 251 22.20 -18.61 -15.48
CA LEU A 251 21.26 -19.48 -14.75
C LEU A 251 21.99 -20.54 -13.91
N LYS A 252 21.67 -20.59 -12.61
CA LYS A 252 21.94 -21.75 -11.75
C LYS A 252 20.63 -22.46 -11.43
N ASP A 253 20.64 -23.80 -11.48
CA ASP A 253 19.44 -24.61 -11.18
C ASP A 253 18.96 -24.42 -9.72
N GLU A 254 19.85 -24.04 -8.81
CA GLU A 254 19.55 -23.77 -7.39
C GLU A 254 18.84 -22.42 -7.15
N ASP A 255 18.93 -21.49 -8.11
CA ASP A 255 18.28 -20.18 -8.04
C ASP A 255 16.81 -20.23 -8.51
N VAL A 256 16.36 -21.34 -9.12
CA VAL A 256 15.01 -21.46 -9.72
C VAL A 256 13.94 -21.70 -8.65
N LEU A 257 12.96 -20.80 -8.57
CA LEU A 257 11.79 -20.95 -7.71
C LEU A 257 10.67 -21.74 -8.39
N TYR A 258 10.29 -21.33 -9.61
CA TYR A 258 9.27 -21.98 -10.43
C TYR A 258 9.41 -21.60 -11.93
N GLU A 259 8.64 -22.25 -12.80
CA GLU A 259 8.62 -21.97 -14.24
C GLU A 259 7.25 -21.43 -14.67
N THR A 260 7.26 -20.55 -15.68
CA THR A 260 6.07 -20.08 -16.41
C THR A 260 6.30 -20.28 -17.92
N SER A 261 5.26 -20.10 -18.72
CA SER A 261 5.37 -20.12 -20.19
C SER A 261 6.36 -19.06 -20.72
N ALA A 262 6.49 -17.94 -20.00
CA ALA A 262 7.39 -16.84 -20.35
C ALA A 262 8.86 -17.11 -19.99
N GLY A 263 9.16 -17.92 -18.98
CA GLY A 263 10.53 -18.17 -18.52
C GLY A 263 10.64 -18.85 -17.17
N LYS A 264 11.81 -18.78 -16.54
CA LYS A 264 12.01 -19.26 -15.16
C LYS A 264 11.96 -18.08 -14.19
N ILE A 265 11.21 -18.21 -13.11
CA ILE A 265 11.29 -17.30 -11.98
C ILE A 265 12.46 -17.75 -11.10
N VAL A 266 13.40 -16.84 -10.88
CA VAL A 266 14.69 -17.10 -10.22
C VAL A 266 14.93 -16.08 -9.10
N LYS A 267 15.50 -16.53 -7.98
CA LYS A 267 16.00 -15.67 -6.91
C LYS A 267 17.50 -15.44 -7.10
N VAL A 268 17.91 -14.18 -7.18
CA VAL A 268 19.30 -13.76 -7.29
C VAL A 268 19.59 -12.80 -6.14
N ASP A 269 20.47 -13.22 -5.24
CA ASP A 269 20.66 -12.58 -3.93
C ASP A 269 19.31 -12.41 -3.20
N ASP A 270 18.92 -11.19 -2.84
CA ASP A 270 17.69 -10.88 -2.10
C ASP A 270 16.51 -10.47 -3.01
N ARG A 271 16.60 -10.68 -4.34
CA ARG A 271 15.54 -10.29 -5.29
C ARG A 271 15.12 -11.40 -6.24
N VAL A 272 13.83 -11.42 -6.56
CA VAL A 272 13.23 -12.36 -7.53
C VAL A 272 13.09 -11.70 -8.90
N TYR A 273 13.34 -12.48 -9.94
CA TYR A 273 13.37 -12.06 -11.34
C TYR A 273 12.76 -13.12 -12.26
N LEU A 274 12.36 -12.71 -13.46
CA LEU A 274 12.06 -13.57 -14.59
C LEU A 274 13.27 -13.66 -15.53
N LEU A 275 13.87 -14.85 -15.63
CA LEU A 275 14.75 -15.22 -16.73
C LEU A 275 13.87 -15.69 -17.91
N ALA A 276 13.59 -14.77 -18.83
CA ALA A 276 12.74 -15.02 -19.99
C ALA A 276 13.31 -16.09 -20.95
N ASN A 277 12.43 -16.86 -21.57
CA ASN A 277 12.78 -17.85 -22.60
C ASN A 277 13.28 -17.18 -23.90
N ASP A 278 14.11 -17.88 -24.68
CA ASP A 278 14.63 -17.41 -25.97
C ASP A 278 13.51 -16.94 -26.91
N GLY A 279 13.49 -15.64 -27.21
CA GLY A 279 12.51 -15.01 -28.10
C GLY A 279 11.21 -14.54 -27.42
N GLN A 280 11.06 -14.75 -26.11
CA GLN A 280 10.01 -14.10 -25.33
C GLN A 280 10.34 -12.62 -25.14
N SER A 281 9.43 -11.72 -25.53
CA SER A 281 9.56 -10.29 -25.25
C SER A 281 8.80 -9.96 -23.97
N LEU A 282 9.49 -9.35 -23.01
CA LEU A 282 8.86 -8.63 -21.92
C LEU A 282 8.34 -7.28 -22.43
N MET A 283 7.37 -6.67 -21.74
CA MET A 283 6.81 -5.37 -22.13
C MET A 283 7.53 -4.21 -21.42
N PRO A 284 8.19 -3.29 -22.15
CA PRO A 284 8.77 -2.08 -21.55
C PRO A 284 7.70 -1.25 -20.86
N LEU A 285 8.01 -0.67 -19.69
CA LEU A 285 7.02 0.09 -18.91
C LEU A 285 6.42 1.29 -19.67
N ASP A 286 7.18 1.90 -20.59
CA ASP A 286 6.67 2.96 -21.47
C ASP A 286 5.57 2.44 -22.41
N GLN A 287 5.68 1.20 -22.90
CA GLN A 287 4.64 0.55 -23.72
C GLN A 287 3.42 0.16 -22.88
N VAL A 288 3.64 -0.30 -21.64
CA VAL A 288 2.56 -0.59 -20.68
C VAL A 288 1.76 0.70 -20.41
N LYS A 289 2.46 1.82 -20.17
CA LYS A 289 1.88 3.15 -19.98
C LYS A 289 1.07 3.64 -21.18
N GLU A 290 1.55 3.45 -22.40
CA GLU A 290 0.80 3.78 -23.63
C GLU A 290 -0.51 2.97 -23.78
N GLY A 291 -0.59 1.79 -23.15
CA GLY A 291 -1.78 0.94 -23.14
C GLY A 291 -2.82 1.28 -22.06
N LEU A 292 -2.49 2.13 -21.08
CA LEU A 292 -3.39 2.47 -19.97
C LEU A 292 -4.69 3.14 -20.45
N PRO A 293 -5.85 2.81 -19.84
CA PRO A 293 -7.06 3.58 -20.07
C PRO A 293 -6.90 5.00 -19.52
N GLN A 294 -7.60 5.94 -20.16
CA GLN A 294 -7.63 7.34 -19.71
C GLN A 294 -8.28 7.44 -18.33
N ALA A 295 -7.73 8.31 -17.49
CA ALA A 295 -8.34 8.73 -16.22
C ALA A 295 -9.62 9.58 -16.45
#